data_AF-A0A9F5IX62-F1
#
_entry.id   AF-A0A9F5IX62-F1
#
_cell.length_a   1.000
_cell.length_b   1.000
_cell.length_c   1.000
_cell.angle_alpha   90.00
_cell.angle_beta   90.00
_cell.angle_gamma   90.00
#
_symmetry.space_group_name_H-M   'P 1'
#
loop_
_entity.id
_entity.type
_entity.pdbx_description
1 polymer ?
#
loop_
_entity_poly.entity_id
_entity_poly.type
_entity_poly.pdbx_seq_one_letter_code
_entity_poly.pdbx_strand_id
1 'polypeptide(L)'
;MGRIVALLNLLITFSLLMAPESYLKVVSSQELTGSEFFSSINEAKQKVDKAYTLSRERIKESLNGAHLSPSDFLKYLKAPVAGTRTAIRAANYVEAALNILKKKMQNKCPRPFNITGMMKKVGETYDGP
;
A
#
# COMPACT_ATOMS: atom_id res chain seq x y z
N MET A 1 -37.93 -37.39 24.63
CA MET A 1 -36.66 -37.26 23.89
C MET A 1 -36.79 -36.51 22.56
N GLY A 2 -37.75 -36.83 21.68
CA GLY A 2 -37.82 -36.22 20.33
C GLY A 2 -37.98 -34.70 20.27
N ARG A 3 -38.68 -34.08 21.24
CA ARG A 3 -38.87 -32.62 21.29
C ARG A 3 -37.57 -31.86 21.56
N ILE A 4 -36.66 -32.44 22.34
CA ILE A 4 -35.37 -31.83 22.68
C ILE A 4 -34.46 -31.85 21.45
N VAL A 5 -34.45 -32.95 20.71
CA VAL A 5 -33.67 -33.09 19.46
C VAL A 5 -34.16 -32.11 18.39
N ALA A 6 -35.49 -31.94 18.26
CA ALA A 6 -36.06 -30.97 17.34
C ALA A 6 -35.67 -29.53 17.67
N LEU A 7 -35.66 -29.16 18.96
CA LEU A 7 -35.24 -27.84 19.42
C LEU A 7 -33.74 -27.60 19.20
N LEU A 8 -32.90 -28.62 19.41
CA LEU A 8 -31.47 -28.51 19.14
C LEU A 8 -31.19 -28.27 17.66
N ASN A 9 -31.86 -29.02 16.78
CA ASN A 9 -31.74 -28.87 15.34
C ASN A 9 -32.24 -27.49 14.88
N LEU A 10 -33.35 -27.00 15.45
CA LEU A 10 -33.87 -25.66 15.18
C LEU A 10 -32.89 -24.57 15.65
N LEU A 11 -32.26 -24.76 16.80
CA LEU A 11 -31.27 -23.80 17.33
C LEU A 11 -30.02 -23.75 16.44
N ILE A 12 -29.57 -24.90 15.95
CA ILE A 12 -28.42 -25.00 15.03
C ILE A 12 -28.73 -24.29 13.71
N THR A 13 -29.89 -24.56 13.09
CA THR A 13 -30.27 -23.90 11.83
C THR A 13 -30.53 -22.41 12.00
N PHE A 14 -31.12 -21.99 13.11
CA PHE A 14 -31.33 -20.58 13.45
C PHE A 14 -30.00 -19.85 13.67
N SER A 15 -29.01 -20.51 14.31
CA SER A 15 -27.67 -19.96 14.51
C SER A 15 -26.91 -19.79 13.18
N LEU A 16 -27.11 -20.70 12.22
CA LEU A 16 -26.53 -20.61 10.87
C LEU A 16 -27.21 -19.53 10.02
N LEU A 17 -28.52 -19.36 10.14
CA LEU A 17 -29.30 -18.36 9.41
C LEU A 17 -29.09 -16.94 9.94
N MET A 18 -28.84 -16.82 11.24
CA MET A 18 -28.59 -15.55 11.93
C MET A 18 -27.09 -15.27 12.13
N ALA A 19 -26.23 -16.03 11.44
CA ALA A 19 -24.83 -15.68 11.33
C ALA A 19 -24.74 -14.32 10.60
N PRO A 20 -24.24 -13.26 11.25
CA PRO A 20 -24.15 -11.96 10.63
C PRO A 20 -23.30 -12.07 9.37
N GLU A 21 -23.60 -11.30 8.32
CA GLU A 21 -22.79 -11.27 7.09
C GLU A 21 -21.29 -11.03 7.36
N SER A 22 -20.94 -10.50 8.54
CA SER A 22 -19.59 -10.39 9.04
C SER A 22 -18.84 -11.72 9.16
N TYR A 23 -19.51 -12.86 9.45
CA TYR A 23 -18.91 -14.19 9.57
C TYR A 23 -18.58 -14.81 8.20
N LEU A 24 -19.46 -14.64 7.21
CA LEU A 24 -19.15 -14.99 5.81
C LEU A 24 -18.07 -14.07 5.23
N LYS A 25 -18.00 -12.81 5.68
CA LYS A 25 -16.92 -11.86 5.35
C LYS A 25 -15.57 -12.22 5.98
N VAL A 26 -15.53 -13.00 7.05
CA VAL A 26 -14.28 -13.55 7.60
C VAL A 26 -13.66 -14.57 6.64
N VAL A 27 -14.50 -15.33 5.91
CA VAL A 27 -14.06 -16.31 4.91
C VAL A 27 -13.74 -15.65 3.59
N SER A 28 -14.46 -14.58 3.20
CA SER A 28 -14.13 -13.75 2.03
C SER A 28 -13.13 -12.64 2.37
N SER A 29 -12.04 -13.00 3.05
CA SER A 29 -10.85 -12.14 3.13
C SER A 29 -10.34 -11.92 1.71
N GLN A 30 -10.88 -10.90 1.04
CA GLN A 30 -10.66 -10.62 -0.37
C GLN A 30 -9.15 -10.52 -0.60
N GLU A 31 -8.58 -11.57 -1.18
CA GLU A 31 -7.15 -11.70 -1.30
C GLU A 31 -6.62 -10.57 -2.18
N LEU A 32 -5.52 -9.98 -1.74
CA LEU A 32 -4.79 -9.01 -2.52
C LEU A 32 -4.35 -9.71 -3.80
N THR A 33 -4.91 -9.30 -4.94
CA THR A 33 -4.46 -9.86 -6.22
C THR A 33 -3.05 -9.34 -6.51
N GLY A 34 -2.18 -10.18 -7.09
CA GLY A 34 -0.83 -9.74 -7.48
C GLY A 34 -0.85 -8.48 -8.35
N SER A 35 -1.88 -8.33 -9.18
CA SER A 35 -2.12 -7.12 -9.99
C SER A 35 -2.29 -5.83 -9.17
N GLU A 36 -2.92 -5.89 -8.00
CA GLU A 36 -3.10 -4.72 -7.12
C GLU A 36 -1.80 -4.31 -6.45
N PHE A 37 -0.97 -5.30 -6.11
CA PHE A 37 0.38 -5.06 -5.62
C PHE A 37 1.24 -4.37 -6.69
N PHE A 38 1.32 -4.95 -7.90
CA PHE A 38 2.12 -4.39 -8.99
C PHE A 38 1.63 -3.01 -9.45
N SER A 39 0.31 -2.81 -9.56
CA SER A 39 -0.24 -1.50 -9.91
C SER A 39 0.10 -0.45 -8.85
N SER A 40 0.12 -0.81 -7.56
CA SER A 40 0.49 0.10 -6.48
C SER A 40 1.97 0.48 -6.51
N ILE A 41 2.86 -0.47 -6.85
CA ILE A 41 4.28 -0.19 -7.07
C ILE A 41 4.47 0.77 -8.25
N ASN A 42 3.81 0.50 -9.38
CA ASN A 42 3.96 1.32 -10.56
C ASN A 42 3.44 2.76 -10.32
N GLU A 43 2.28 2.87 -9.67
CA GLU A 43 1.70 4.17 -9.28
C GLU A 43 2.62 4.94 -8.32
N ALA A 44 3.21 4.25 -7.33
CA ALA A 44 4.18 4.84 -6.41
C ALA A 44 5.40 5.37 -7.14
N LYS A 45 5.98 4.55 -8.04
CA LYS A 45 7.14 4.94 -8.85
C LYS A 45 6.84 6.19 -9.67
N GLN A 46 5.71 6.22 -10.39
CA GLN A 46 5.30 7.39 -11.18
C GLN A 46 5.15 8.65 -10.32
N LYS A 47 4.50 8.56 -9.16
CA LYS A 47 4.31 9.70 -8.26
C LYS A 47 5.63 10.23 -7.70
N VAL A 48 6.50 9.32 -7.24
CA VAL A 48 7.81 9.68 -6.71
C VAL A 48 8.68 10.29 -7.80
N ASP A 49 8.78 9.66 -8.98
CA ASP A 49 9.56 10.19 -10.09
C ASP A 49 9.07 11.57 -10.53
N LYS A 50 7.75 11.77 -10.64
CA LYS A 50 7.17 13.08 -10.95
C LYS A 50 7.53 14.13 -9.90
N ALA A 51 7.41 13.81 -8.61
CA ALA A 51 7.76 14.75 -7.53
C ALA A 51 9.24 15.14 -7.57
N TYR A 52 10.13 14.18 -7.84
CA TYR A 52 11.55 14.46 -8.00
C TYR A 52 11.85 15.32 -9.23
N THR A 53 11.23 15.05 -10.37
CA THR A 53 11.40 15.86 -11.58
C THR A 53 10.98 17.30 -11.33
N LEU A 54 9.79 17.52 -10.77
CA LEU A 54 9.29 18.86 -10.41
C LEU A 54 10.22 19.58 -9.43
N SER A 55 10.75 18.87 -8.42
CA SER A 55 11.71 19.46 -7.48
C SER A 55 13.00 19.90 -8.17
N ARG A 56 13.51 19.12 -9.12
CA ARG A 56 14.71 19.45 -9.89
C ARG A 56 14.50 20.61 -10.85
N GLU A 57 13.34 20.67 -11.50
CA GLU A 57 12.96 21.78 -12.37
C GLU A 57 12.91 23.09 -11.59
N ARG A 58 12.25 23.12 -10.42
CA ARG A 58 12.20 24.31 -9.56
C ARG A 58 13.58 24.79 -9.12
N ILE A 59 14.49 23.88 -8.76
CA ILE A 59 15.87 24.24 -8.39
C ILE A 59 16.61 24.80 -9.62
N LYS A 60 16.40 24.21 -10.79
CA LYS A 60 17.03 24.71 -12.03
C LYS A 60 16.50 26.09 -12.40
N GLU A 61 15.19 26.32 -12.29
CA GLU A 61 14.56 27.62 -12.51
C GLU A 61 15.09 28.66 -11.53
N SER A 62 15.20 28.33 -10.24
CA SER A 62 15.75 29.27 -9.26
C SER A 62 17.22 29.60 -9.55
N LEU A 63 18.00 28.64 -10.06
CA LEU A 63 19.40 28.85 -10.45
C LEU A 63 19.57 29.67 -11.75
N ASN A 64 18.57 29.65 -12.63
CA ASN A 64 18.60 30.39 -13.89
C ASN A 64 18.00 31.81 -13.78
N GLY A 65 17.38 32.14 -12.65
CA GLY A 65 16.76 33.45 -12.43
C GLY A 65 17.80 34.57 -12.31
N ALA A 66 17.44 35.77 -12.77
CA ALA A 66 18.29 36.95 -12.69
C ALA A 66 18.64 37.38 -11.24
N HIS A 67 17.87 36.91 -10.26
CA HIS A 67 18.06 37.23 -8.85
C HIS A 67 18.25 35.95 -8.03
N LEU A 68 19.50 35.47 -7.99
CA LEU A 68 19.89 34.31 -7.18
C LEU A 68 20.01 34.68 -5.71
N SER A 69 19.18 34.08 -4.85
CA SER A 69 19.41 34.20 -3.41
C SER A 69 20.55 33.27 -2.98
N PRO A 70 21.42 33.65 -2.03
CA PRO A 70 22.42 32.75 -1.45
C PRO A 70 21.81 31.45 -0.93
N SER A 71 20.55 31.49 -0.47
CA SER A 71 19.84 30.31 0.00
C SER A 71 19.57 29.28 -1.10
N ASP A 72 19.35 29.70 -2.35
CA ASP A 72 19.06 28.79 -3.47
C ASP A 72 20.34 28.08 -3.93
N PHE A 73 21.47 28.80 -3.93
CA PHE A 73 22.78 28.20 -4.17
C PHE A 73 23.12 27.13 -3.11
N LEU A 74 22.88 27.42 -1.83
CA LEU A 74 23.08 26.46 -0.75
C LEU A 74 22.19 25.22 -0.88
N LYS A 75 20.93 25.37 -1.31
CA LYS A 75 20.04 24.21 -1.56
C LYS A 75 20.61 23.27 -2.63
N TYR A 76 21.19 23.83 -3.69
CA TYR A 76 21.84 23.03 -4.73
C TYR A 76 23.07 22.28 -4.20
N LEU A 77 23.93 22.95 -3.44
CA LEU A 77 25.12 22.31 -2.85
C LEU A 77 24.77 21.20 -1.85
N LYS A 78 23.63 21.32 -1.17
CA LYS A 78 23.13 20.31 -0.22
C LYS A 78 22.41 19.14 -0.90
N ALA A 79 22.30 19.13 -2.23
CA ALA A 79 21.63 18.05 -2.94
C ALA A 79 22.41 16.72 -2.78
N PRO A 80 21.72 15.59 -2.56
CA PRO A 80 22.38 14.30 -2.40
C PRO A 80 23.08 13.86 -3.69
N VAL A 81 24.27 13.28 -3.53
CA VAL A 81 25.05 12.66 -4.62
C VAL A 81 24.32 11.45 -5.21
N ALA A 82 24.72 11.02 -6.42
CA ALA A 82 23.99 10.02 -7.20
C ALA A 82 23.65 8.74 -6.42
N GLY A 83 24.60 8.15 -5.69
CA GLY A 83 24.39 6.93 -4.90
C GLY A 83 23.38 7.12 -3.77
N THR A 84 23.58 8.12 -2.93
CA THR A 84 22.66 8.46 -1.82
C THR A 84 21.26 8.80 -2.34
N ARG A 85 21.17 9.54 -3.45
CA ARG A 85 19.90 9.87 -4.09
C ARG A 85 19.13 8.63 -4.54
N THR A 86 19.82 7.63 -5.10
CA THR A 86 19.20 6.37 -5.51
C THR A 86 18.65 5.61 -4.30
N ALA A 87 19.41 5.53 -3.21
CA ALA A 87 18.96 4.87 -1.98
C ALA A 87 17.72 5.57 -1.37
N ILE A 88 17.75 6.91 -1.27
CA ILE A 88 16.60 7.70 -0.80
C ILE A 88 15.38 7.47 -1.69
N ARG A 89 15.56 7.48 -3.02
CA ARG A 89 14.46 7.27 -3.96
C ARG A 89 13.87 5.86 -3.85
N ALA A 90 14.71 4.84 -3.67
CA ALA A 90 14.26 3.47 -3.43
C ALA A 90 13.42 3.35 -2.15
N ALA A 91 13.86 3.98 -1.06
CA ALA A 91 13.10 4.04 0.19
C ALA A 91 11.74 4.71 -0.03
N ASN A 92 11.71 5.84 -0.72
CA ASN A 92 10.47 6.57 -1.02
C ASN A 92 9.51 5.75 -1.92
N TYR A 93 10.03 4.94 -2.85
CA TYR A 93 9.19 4.03 -3.64
C TYR A 93 8.48 3.01 -2.77
N VAL A 94 9.22 2.36 -1.87
CA VAL A 94 8.66 1.33 -0.97
C VAL A 94 7.62 1.94 -0.04
N GLU A 95 7.94 3.08 0.59
CA GLU A 95 7.01 3.78 1.47
C GLU A 95 5.72 4.19 0.73
N ALA A 96 5.86 4.82 -0.45
CA ALA A 96 4.71 5.25 -1.23
C ALA A 96 3.88 4.04 -1.73
N ALA A 97 4.52 2.95 -2.16
CA ALA A 97 3.85 1.74 -2.61
C ALA A 97 3.03 1.12 -1.48
N LEU A 98 3.62 0.96 -0.30
CA LEU A 98 2.93 0.41 0.86
C LEU A 98 1.77 1.31 1.31
N ASN A 99 1.93 2.63 1.25
CA ASN A 99 0.86 3.56 1.61
C ASN A 99 -0.31 3.51 0.61
N ILE A 100 -0.03 3.46 -0.70
CA ILE A 100 -1.06 3.30 -1.74
C ILE A 100 -1.79 1.97 -1.58
N LEU A 101 -1.02 0.89 -1.38
CA LEU A 101 -1.56 -0.44 -1.19
C LEU A 101 -2.45 -0.53 0.05
N LYS A 102 -2.00 0.04 1.17
CA LYS A 102 -2.78 0.14 2.41
C LYS A 102 -4.12 0.83 2.15
N LYS A 103 -4.13 1.95 1.42
CA LYS A 103 -5.37 2.67 1.07
C LYS A 103 -6.32 1.83 0.20
N LYS A 104 -5.79 1.14 -0.82
CA LYS A 104 -6.58 0.23 -1.66
C LYS A 104 -7.18 -0.91 -0.85
N MET A 105 -6.42 -1.45 0.11
CA MET A 105 -6.86 -2.52 0.99
C MET A 105 -7.88 -2.05 2.04
N GLN A 106 -7.74 -0.86 2.60
CA GLN A 106 -8.72 -0.28 3.52
C GLN A 106 -10.11 -0.15 2.87
N ASN A 107 -10.16 0.15 1.57
CA ASN A 107 -11.41 0.20 0.83
C ASN A 107 -12.09 -1.18 0.69
N LYS A 108 -11.32 -2.27 0.71
CA LYS A 108 -11.83 -3.66 0.59
C LYS A 108 -12.08 -4.33 1.93
N CYS A 109 -11.23 -4.06 2.90
CA CYS A 109 -11.21 -4.69 4.22
C CYS A 109 -11.07 -3.62 5.30
N PRO A 110 -12.09 -3.37 6.12
CA PRO A 110 -12.02 -2.40 7.23
C PRO A 110 -11.13 -2.88 8.40
N ARG A 111 -10.51 -4.06 8.30
CA ARG A 111 -9.58 -4.59 9.31
C ARG A 111 -8.23 -3.86 9.28
N PRO A 112 -7.51 -3.82 10.42
CA PRO A 112 -6.17 -3.27 10.46
C PRO A 112 -5.22 -4.01 9.50
N PHE A 113 -4.50 -3.24 8.70
CA PHE A 113 -3.59 -3.73 7.68
C PHE A 113 -2.32 -4.33 8.32
N ASN A 114 -2.11 -5.64 8.16
CA ASN A 114 -0.90 -6.34 8.61
C ASN A 114 0.07 -6.54 7.42
N ILE A 115 1.11 -5.72 7.38
CA ILE A 115 2.14 -5.74 6.32
C ILE A 115 2.91 -7.06 6.32
N THR A 116 3.29 -7.56 7.50
CA THR A 116 4.15 -8.74 7.64
C THR A 116 3.47 -10.01 7.15
N GLY A 117 2.19 -10.19 7.50
CA GLY A 117 1.40 -11.32 6.99
C GLY A 117 1.23 -11.28 5.47
N MET A 118 1.14 -10.08 4.90
CA MET A 118 0.96 -9.88 3.46
C MET A 118 2.25 -10.16 2.67
N MET A 119 3.41 -9.67 3.12
CA MET A 119 4.68 -9.91 2.43
C MET A 119 5.02 -11.41 2.41
N LYS A 120 4.69 -12.13 3.48
CA LYS A 120 4.86 -13.58 3.53
C LYS A 120 4.05 -14.29 2.43
N LYS A 121 2.76 -13.95 2.30
CA LYS A 121 1.89 -14.52 1.25
C LYS A 121 2.37 -14.20 -0.16
N VAL A 122 2.77 -12.95 -0.43
CA VAL A 122 3.26 -12.56 -1.77
C VAL A 122 4.52 -13.36 -2.15
N GLY A 123 5.44 -13.54 -1.21
CA GLY A 123 6.65 -14.36 -1.42
C GLY A 123 6.35 -15.84 -1.68
N GLU A 124 5.30 -16.39 -1.06
CA GLU A 124 4.85 -17.78 -1.28
C GLU A 124 4.15 -17.98 -2.64
N THR A 125 3.50 -16.94 -3.18
CA THR A 125 2.83 -16.98 -4.49
C THR A 125 3.74 -16.67 -5.68
N TYR A 126 4.98 -16.25 -5.42
CA TYR A 126 5.96 -15.91 -6.46
C TYR A 126 6.94 -17.08 -6.65
N ASP A 127 6.48 -18.14 -7.31
CA ASP A 127 7.36 -19.16 -7.87
C ASP A 127 7.94 -18.58 -9.17
N GLY A 128 9.21 -18.18 -9.14
CA GLY A 128 9.85 -17.50 -10.27
C GLY A 128 9.99 -18.41 -11.51
N PRO A 129 10.23 -17.86 -12.71
CA PRO A 129 10.77 -18.63 -13.83
C PRO A 129 12.22 -19.06 -13.59
#